data_AF-A0A972DEP0-F1
#
_entry.id   AF-A0A972DEP0-F1
#
_cell.length_a   1.000
_cell.length_b   1.000
_cell.length_c   1.000
_cell.angle_alpha   90.00
_cell.angle_beta   90.00
_cell.angle_gamma   90.00
#
_symmetry.space_group_name_H-M   'P 1'
#
loop_
_entity.id
_entity.type
_entity.pdbx_description
1 polymer ?
#
loop_
_entity_poly.entity_id
_entity_poly.type
_entity_poly.pdbx_seq_one_letter_code
_entity_poly.pdbx_strand_id
1 'polypeptide(L)' 'MSKAIDLSKSVYEICKEYPEVVDIMRDLGFENITNPAMMKTAGRFMTIPKG' A
#
# COMPACT_ATOMS: atom_id res chain seq x y z
N MET A 1 -9.59 1.86 -19.50
CA MET A 1 -10.24 2.16 -18.21
C MET A 1 -9.18 2.72 -17.27
N SER A 2 -9.44 3.87 -16.64
CA SER A 2 -8.57 4.42 -15.60
C SER A 2 -8.96 3.82 -14.25
N LYS A 3 -8.05 3.08 -13.60
CA LYS A 3 -8.19 2.75 -12.18
C LYS A 3 -7.71 3.97 -11.39
N ALA A 4 -8.60 4.54 -10.59
CA ALA A 4 -8.27 5.64 -9.69
C ALA A 4 -8.02 5.07 -8.30
N ILE A 5 -6.83 5.31 -7.75
CA ILE A 5 -6.48 4.91 -6.38
C ILE A 5 -6.60 6.15 -5.51
N ASP A 6 -7.36 6.03 -4.42
CA ASP A 6 -7.44 7.06 -3.41
C ASP A 6 -6.25 6.95 -2.45
N LEU A 7 -5.29 7.87 -2.57
CA LEU A 7 -4.08 7.92 -1.74
C LEU A 7 -4.34 8.39 -0.31
N SER A 8 -5.57 8.82 0.02
CA SER A 8 -5.98 9.12 1.39
C SER A 8 -6.26 7.84 2.20
N LYS A 9 -6.58 6.73 1.52
CA LYS A 9 -6.72 5.41 2.14
C LYS A 9 -5.37 4.91 2.64
N SER A 10 -5.42 4.05 3.65
CA SER A 10 -4.22 3.40 4.15
C SER A 10 -3.61 2.47 3.10
N VAL A 11 -2.30 2.28 3.14
CA VAL A 11 -1.59 1.32 2.26
C VAL A 11 -2.21 -0.08 2.40
N TYR A 12 -2.59 -0.46 3.62
CA TYR A 12 -3.31 -1.72 3.90
C TYR A 12 -4.62 -1.84 3.12
N GLU A 13 -5.46 -0.81 3.10
CA GLU A 13 -6.72 -0.81 2.36
C GLU A 13 -6.48 -0.84 0.85
N ILE A 14 -5.57 -0.02 0.36
CA ILE A 14 -5.23 0.06 -1.07
C ILE A 14 -4.73 -1.29 -1.58
N CYS A 15 -3.79 -1.92 -0.88
CA CYS A 15 -3.25 -3.22 -1.28
C CYS A 15 -4.24 -4.37 -1.09
N LYS A 16 -5.21 -4.23 -0.17
CA LYS A 16 -6.31 -5.18 -0.02
C LYS A 16 -7.32 -5.07 -1.17
N GLU A 17 -7.59 -3.85 -1.62
CA GLU A 17 -8.52 -3.55 -2.72
C GLU A 17 -7.87 -3.81 -4.09
N TYR A 18 -6.57 -3.55 -4.19
CA TYR A 18 -5.74 -3.71 -5.38
C TYR A 18 -4.44 -4.46 -5.05
N PRO A 19 -4.45 -5.80 -5.06
CA PRO A 19 -3.26 -6.60 -4.78
C PRO A 19 -2.09 -6.28 -5.71
N GLU A 20 -2.36 -5.86 -6.96
CA GLU A 20 -1.34 -5.44 -7.93
C GLU A 20 -0.52 -4.23 -7.47
N VAL A 21 -1.05 -3.40 -6.56
CA VAL A 21 -0.35 -2.24 -6.02
C VAL A 21 0.81 -2.66 -5.11
N VAL A 22 0.74 -3.85 -4.50
CA VAL A 22 1.83 -4.38 -3.66
C VAL A 22 3.11 -4.53 -4.47
N ASP A 23 3.01 -5.10 -5.67
CA ASP A 23 4.16 -5.28 -6.57
C ASP A 23 4.72 -3.92 -7.03
N ILE A 24 3.83 -2.99 -7.42
CA ILE A 24 4.24 -1.63 -7.84
C ILE A 24 4.97 -0.93 -6.70
N MET A 25 4.42 -0.97 -5.49
CA MET A 25 5.02 -0.31 -4.34
C MET A 25 6.33 -0.97 -3.91
N ARG A 26 6.45 -2.30 -4.01
CA ARG A 26 7.73 -3.01 -3.82
C ARG A 26 8.78 -2.48 -4.82
N ASP A 27 8.43 -2.39 -6.09
CA ASP A 27 9.33 -1.91 -7.14
C ASP A 27 9.70 -0.42 -6.97
N LEU A 28 8.85 0.36 -6.30
CA LEU A 28 9.10 1.75 -5.90
C LEU A 28 9.96 1.89 -4.62
N GLY A 29 10.40 0.78 -4.00
CA GLY A 29 11.25 0.78 -2.81
C GLY A 29 10.50 0.64 -1.48
N PHE A 30 9.18 0.45 -1.50
CA PHE A 30 8.39 0.14 -0.30
C PHE A 30 8.39 -1.35 0.04
N GLU A 31 9.55 -2.03 -0.04
CA GLU A 31 9.65 -3.48 0.17
C GLU A 31 9.06 -3.94 1.52
N ASN A 32 9.15 -3.10 2.54
CA ASN A 32 8.64 -3.40 3.89
C ASN A 32 7.11 -3.58 3.96
N ILE A 33 6.33 -3.11 2.98
CA ILE A 33 4.89 -3.34 2.94
C ILE A 33 4.57 -4.79 2.57
N THR A 34 5.48 -5.50 1.89
CA THR A 34 5.29 -6.92 1.56
C THR A 34 5.31 -7.79 2.82
N ASN A 35 5.84 -7.25 3.93
CA ASN A 35 5.83 -7.92 5.22
C ASN A 35 4.41 -7.84 5.85
N PRO A 36 3.72 -8.98 6.04
CA PRO A 36 2.37 -9.02 6.59
C PRO A 36 2.26 -8.41 8.00
N ALA A 37 3.34 -8.48 8.80
CA ALA A 37 3.37 -7.90 10.14
C ALA A 37 3.40 -6.37 10.08
N MET A 38 4.17 -5.79 9.15
CA MET A 38 4.19 -4.34 8.89
C MET A 38 2.86 -3.86 8.32
N MET A 39 2.29 -4.60 7.36
CA MET A 39 1.00 -4.26 6.73
C MET A 39 -0.13 -4.19 7.75
N LYS A 40 -0.15 -5.12 8.73
CA LYS A 40 -1.18 -5.19 9.77
C LYS A 40 -1.01 -4.17 10.90
N THR A 41 0.18 -3.60 11.05
CA THR A 41 0.50 -2.63 12.11
C THR A 41 0.65 -1.23 11.51
N ALA A 42 1.81 -0.89 10.96
CA ALA A 42 2.12 0.40 10.36
C ALA A 42 1.31 0.65 9.07
N GLY A 43 1.12 -0.36 8.23
CA GLY A 43 0.40 -0.24 6.95
C GLY A 43 -1.06 0.20 7.08
N ARG A 44 -1.67 0.02 8.26
CA ARG A 44 -3.04 0.51 8.56
C ARG A 44 -3.12 2.01 8.82
N PHE A 45 -2.03 2.62 9.28
CA PHE A 45 -1.98 4.06 9.60
C PHE A 45 -1.14 4.86 8.60
N MET A 46 -0.28 4.16 7.87
CA MET A 46 0.54 4.70 6.80
C MET A 46 -0.32 4.94 5.54
N THR A 47 -0.18 6.12 4.97
CA THR A 47 -0.68 6.45 3.63
C THR A 47 0.51 6.67 2.69
N ILE A 48 0.32 6.48 1.39
CA ILE A 48 1.39 6.62 0.39
C ILE A 48 2.08 8.01 0.45
N PRO A 49 1.37 9.15 0.61
CA PRO A 49 2.02 10.47 0.67
C PRO A 49 2.82 10.73 1.95
N LYS A 50 2.67 9.91 2.98
CA LYS A 50 3.35 10.07 4.27
C LYS A 50 4.65 9.25 4.39
N GLY A 51 4.94 8.41 3.40
CA GLY A 51 6.08 7.49 3.37
C GLY A 51 7.15 7.91 2.39
#